data_AF-A0A1V4ELI0-F1
#
_entry.id   AF-A0A1V4ELI0-F1
#
_cell.length_a   1.000
_cell.length_b   1.000
_cell.length_c   1.000
_cell.angle_alpha   90.00
_cell.angle_beta   90.00
_cell.angle_gamma   90.00
#
_symmetry.space_group_name_H-M   'P 1'
#
loop_
_entity.id
_entity.type
_entity.pdbx_description
1 polymer ?
#
loop_
_entity_poly.entity_id
_entity_poly.type
_entity_poly.pdbx_seq_one_letter_code
_entity_poly.pdbx_strand_id
1 'polypeptide(L)' 'MMSAYRDSLAPETRAVYDQHIAAAARILGRARAERDALPAREAAEAAYVPGGPSVDELEALILRQRAEALAQVREAS' A
#
# COMPACT_ATOMS: atom_id res chain seq x y z
N MET A 1 5.94 -5.86 13.40
CA MET A 1 6.20 -7.31 13.50
C MET A 1 7.34 -7.64 12.55
N MET A 2 8.48 -8.13 13.05
CA MET A 2 9.59 -8.58 12.19
C MET A 2 9.19 -9.91 11.53
N SER A 3 9.46 -10.06 10.23
CA SER A 3 9.10 -11.27 9.47
C SER A 3 9.99 -12.45 9.90
N ALA A 4 9.40 -13.52 10.43
CA ALA A 4 10.15 -14.72 10.84
C ALA A 4 10.99 -15.31 9.69
N TYR A 5 10.51 -15.17 8.46
CA TYR A 5 11.26 -15.54 7.26
C TYR A 5 12.52 -14.70 7.10
N ARG A 6 12.42 -13.36 7.19
CA ARG A 6 13.57 -12.44 7.11
C ARG A 6 14.65 -12.82 8.12
N ASP A 7 14.23 -13.13 9.34
CA ASP A 7 15.17 -13.40 10.44
C ASP A 7 15.84 -14.78 10.30
N SER A 8 15.24 -15.72 9.56
CA SER A 8 15.87 -17.01 9.21
C SER A 8 16.93 -16.93 8.10
N LEU A 9 17.02 -15.81 7.38
CA LEU A 9 17.99 -15.65 6.29
C LEU A 9 19.41 -15.44 6.83
N ALA A 10 20.40 -15.94 6.08
CA ALA A 10 21.81 -15.61 6.29
C ALA A 10 22.03 -14.09 6.22
N PRO A 11 23.02 -13.53 6.94
CA PRO A 11 23.19 -12.07 7.06
C PRO A 11 23.25 -11.33 5.72
N GLU A 12 23.94 -11.91 4.74
CA GLU A 12 24.14 -11.33 3.41
C GLU A 12 22.83 -11.33 2.62
N THR A 13 22.08 -12.44 2.68
CA THR A 13 20.76 -12.55 2.05
C THR A 13 19.73 -11.65 2.72
N ARG A 14 19.82 -11.48 4.05
CA ARG A 14 18.93 -10.57 4.80
C ARG A 14 19.10 -9.12 4.37
N ALA A 15 20.35 -8.67 4.16
CA ALA A 15 20.62 -7.31 3.69
C ALA A 15 19.99 -7.06 2.31
N VAL A 16 20.10 -8.02 1.39
CA VAL A 16 19.48 -7.95 0.06
C VAL A 16 17.94 -7.95 0.16
N TYR A 17 17.37 -8.82 1.01
CA TYR A 17 15.93 -8.83 1.29
C TYR A 17 15.44 -7.46 1.79
N ASP A 18 16.12 -6.87 2.77
CA ASP A 18 15.76 -5.57 3.33
C ASP A 18 15.80 -4.46 2.29
N GLN A 19 16.83 -4.48 1.42
CA GLN A 19 16.94 -3.54 0.32
C GLN A 19 15.74 -3.65 -0.64
N HIS A 20 15.31 -4.87 -0.97
CA HIS A 20 14.15 -5.08 -1.85
C HIS A 20 12.84 -4.68 -1.19
N ILE A 21 12.64 -5.00 0.09
CA ILE A 21 11.46 -4.56 0.85
C ILE A 21 11.42 -3.03 0.94
N ALA A 22 12.54 -2.37 1.21
CA ALA A 22 12.62 -0.91 1.23
C ALA A 22 12.33 -0.29 -0.15
N ALA A 23 12.80 -0.91 -1.23
CA ALA A 23 12.47 -0.47 -2.59
C ALA A 23 10.97 -0.62 -2.89
N ALA A 24 10.37 -1.77 -2.55
CA ALA A 24 8.93 -2.00 -2.72
C ALA A 24 8.10 -1.02 -1.88
N ALA A 25 8.50 -0.75 -0.64
CA ALA A 25 7.82 0.21 0.24
C ALA A 25 7.82 1.63 -0.34
N ARG A 26 8.93 2.06 -0.96
CA ARG A 26 9.00 3.37 -1.64
C ARG A 26 8.05 3.46 -2.82
N ILE A 27 7.99 2.42 -3.66
CA ILE A 27 7.07 2.37 -4.81
C ILE A 27 5.61 2.41 -4.31
N LEU A 28 5.29 1.60 -3.30
CA LEU A 28 3.94 1.57 -2.71
C LEU A 28 3.56 2.94 -2.11
N GLY A 29 4.48 3.59 -1.39
CA GLY A 29 4.26 4.93 -0.83
C GLY A 29 3.96 5.96 -1.91
N ARG A 30 4.73 5.96 -3.01
CA ARG A 30 4.47 6.83 -4.16
C ARG A 30 3.11 6.54 -4.82
N ALA A 31 2.79 5.28 -5.08
CA ALA A 31 1.52 4.89 -5.68
C ALA A 31 0.32 5.32 -4.83
N ARG A 32 0.44 5.22 -3.49
CA ARG A 32 -0.59 5.74 -2.57
C ARG A 32 -0.73 7.25 -2.64
N ALA A 33 0.38 8.00 -2.70
CA ALA A 33 0.34 9.45 -2.84
C ALA A 33 -0.32 9.88 -4.16
N GLU A 34 0.03 9.23 -5.28
CA GLU A 34 -0.59 9.48 -6.59
C GLU A 34 -2.10 9.19 -6.56
N ARG A 35 -2.50 8.04 -5.98
CA ARG A 35 -3.90 7.69 -5.77
C ARG A 35 -4.63 8.69 -4.88
N ASP A 36 -3.99 9.15 -3.80
CA ASP A 36 -4.60 10.05 -2.81
C ASP A 36 -4.70 11.51 -3.28
N ALA A 37 -3.97 11.87 -4.35
CA ALA A 37 -4.13 13.14 -5.06
C ALA A 37 -5.39 13.19 -5.94
N LEU A 38 -6.05 12.06 -6.18
CA LEU A 38 -7.25 11.97 -7.03
C LEU A 38 -8.54 11.80 -6.19
N PRO A 39 -9.70 12.24 -6.72
CA PRO A 39 -10.99 11.78 -6.24
C PRO A 39 -11.07 10.25 -6.24
N ALA A 40 -11.78 9.66 -5.26
CA ALA A 40 -11.79 8.21 -5.08
C ALA A 40 -12.27 7.46 -6.34
N ARG A 41 -13.26 8.02 -7.04
CA ARG A 41 -13.76 7.48 -8.31
C ARG A 41 -12.70 7.47 -9.39
N GLU A 42 -12.04 8.60 -9.64
CA GLU A 42 -10.99 8.72 -10.65
C GLU A 42 -9.81 7.79 -10.35
N ALA A 43 -9.45 7.66 -9.08
CA ALA A 43 -8.42 6.71 -8.64
C ALA A 43 -8.82 5.24 -8.90
N ALA A 44 -10.09 4.89 -8.70
CA ALA A 44 -10.62 3.56 -8.96
C ALA A 44 -10.65 3.24 -10.46
N GLU A 45 -11.05 4.19 -11.28
CA GLU A 45 -11.05 4.07 -12.75
C GLU A 45 -9.63 3.90 -13.29
N ALA A 46 -8.66 4.67 -12.76
CA ALA A 46 -7.25 4.53 -13.12
C ALA A 46 -6.64 3.19 -12.69
N ALA A 47 -7.13 2.59 -11.61
CA ALA A 47 -6.62 1.33 -11.06
C ALA A 47 -7.31 0.08 -11.64
N TYR A 48 -8.39 0.24 -12.42
CA TYR A 48 -9.16 -0.89 -12.94
C TYR A 48 -8.37 -1.70 -13.98
N VAL A 49 -8.39 -3.02 -13.81
CA VAL A 49 -7.82 -3.99 -14.75
C VAL A 49 -8.84 -5.12 -14.97
N PRO A 50 -9.14 -5.50 -16.23
CA PRO A 50 -10.06 -6.59 -16.53
C PRO A 50 -9.71 -7.90 -15.79
N GLY A 51 -10.71 -8.54 -15.19
CA GLY A 51 -10.54 -9.74 -14.37
C GLY A 51 -10.15 -9.46 -12.91
N GLY A 52 -9.94 -8.19 -12.55
CA GLY A 52 -9.80 -7.73 -11.16
C GLY A 52 -11.13 -7.28 -10.54
N PRO A 53 -11.07 -6.60 -9.39
CA PRO A 53 -12.24 -5.97 -8.77
C PRO A 53 -12.86 -4.93 -9.70
N SER A 54 -14.17 -4.76 -9.57
CA SER A 54 -14.90 -3.69 -10.25
C SER A 54 -14.44 -2.30 -9.77
N VAL A 55 -14.70 -1.28 -10.59
CA VAL A 55 -14.44 0.12 -10.22
C VAL A 55 -15.12 0.49 -8.89
N ASP A 56 -16.36 0.04 -8.67
CA ASP A 56 -17.11 0.34 -7.45
C ASP A 56 -16.48 -0.33 -6.22
N GLU A 57 -15.99 -1.57 -6.34
CA GLU A 57 -15.26 -2.25 -5.28
C GLU A 57 -13.91 -1.57 -4.98
N LEU A 58 -13.21 -1.10 -6.01
CA LEU A 58 -11.98 -0.33 -5.86
C LEU A 58 -12.24 1.01 -5.16
N GLU A 59 -13.29 1.74 -5.55
CA GLU A 59 -13.69 2.99 -4.91
C GLU A 59 -14.02 2.79 -3.43
N ALA A 60 -14.83 1.78 -3.11
CA ALA A 60 -15.17 1.42 -1.73
C ALA A 60 -13.92 1.05 -0.91
N LEU A 61 -12.98 0.30 -1.51
CA LEU A 61 -11.71 -0.03 -0.88
C LEU A 61 -10.86 1.21 -0.59
N ILE A 62 -10.77 2.14 -1.55
CA ILE A 62 -10.01 3.39 -1.40
C ILE A 62 -10.60 4.24 -0.28
N LEU A 63 -11.91 4.42 -0.27
CA LEU A 63 -12.61 5.18 0.77
C LEU A 63 -12.37 4.58 2.16
N ARG A 64 -12.48 3.25 2.29
CA ARG A 64 -12.22 2.56 3.56
C ARG A 64 -10.78 2.80 4.04
N GLN A 65 -9.79 2.63 3.17
CA GLN A 65 -8.39 2.82 3.53
C GLN A 65 -8.07 4.27 3.94
N ARG A 66 -8.68 5.26 3.28
CA ARG A 66 -8.52 6.67 3.67
C ARG A 66 -9.15 6.95 5.03
N ALA A 67 -10.32 6.37 5.31
CA ALA A 67 -10.99 6.51 6.61
C ALA A 67 -10.15 5.87 7.74
N GLU A 68 -9.61 4.67 7.52
CA GLU A 68 -8.70 3.99 8.45
C GLU A 68 -7.44 4.82 8.72
N ALA A 69 -6.81 5.37 7.68
CA ALA A 69 -5.63 6.21 7.82
C ALA A 69 -5.92 7.51 8.62
N LEU A 70 -7.07 8.14 8.37
CA LEU A 70 -7.49 9.32 9.13
C LEU A 70 -7.74 9.00 10.61
N ALA A 71 -8.34 7.84 10.91
CA ALA A 71 -8.54 7.39 12.28
C ALA A 71 -7.21 7.20 13.02
N GLN A 72 -6.23 6.56 12.38
CA GLN A 72 -4.89 6.36 12.97
C GLN A 72 -4.17 7.68 13.28
N VAL A 73 -4.28 8.70 12.41
CA VAL A 73 -3.70 10.02 12.67
C VAL A 73 -4.36 10.69 13.88
N ARG A 74 -5.68 10.56 14.02
CA ARG A 74 -6.43 11.14 15.16
C ARG A 74 -6.09 10.46 16.47
N GLU A 75 -5.89 9.14 16.48
CA GLU A 75 -5.52 8.39 17.68
C GLU A 75 -4.08 8.66 18.14
N ALA A 76 -3.21 9.09 17.23
CA ALA A 76 -1.82 9.42 17.52
C ALA A 76 -1.58 10.90 17.91
N SER A 77 -2.63 11.74 17.86
CA SER A 77 -2.60 13.18 18.19
C SER A 77 -3.11 13.43 19.62
#